data_AF-A0A2G5EXH6-F1
#
_entry.id   AF-A0A2G5EXH6-F1
#
_cell.length_a   1.000
_cell.length_b   1.000
_cell.length_c   1.000
_cell.angle_alpha   90.00
_cell.angle_beta   90.00
_cell.angle_gamma   90.00
#
_symmetry.space_group_name_H-M   'P 1'
#
loop_
_entity.id
_entity.type
_entity.pdbx_description
1 polymer ?
#
loop_
_entity_poly.entity_id
_entity_poly.type
_entity_poly.pdbx_seq_one_letter_code
_entity_poly.pdbx_strand_id
1 'polypeptide(L)' 'MDFIDPLLQIDSCSKLEVLRCIHIGLLCVQEDAADRPTMSHVLSTLETKSIELPIPTQPAFSVGKIPI' A
#
# COMPACT_ATOMS: atom_id res chain seq x y z
N MET A 1 -14.07 -0.86 0.15
CA MET A 1 -13.47 -1.74 1.18
C MET A 1 -13.65 -3.18 0.74
N ASP A 2 -13.32 -3.48 -0.51
CA ASP A 2 -13.78 -4.69 -1.22
C ASP A 2 -12.59 -5.57 -1.66
N PHE A 3 -11.39 -5.23 -1.17
CA PHE A 3 -10.13 -5.90 -1.50
C PHE A 3 -9.73 -6.96 -0.47
N ILE A 4 -10.47 -7.10 0.63
CA ILE A 4 -10.21 -8.08 1.68
C ILE A 4 -11.19 -9.23 1.49
N ASP A 5 -10.67 -10.45 1.41
CA ASP A 5 -11.48 -11.66 1.27
C ASP A 5 -12.51 -11.76 2.42
N PRO A 6 -13.81 -11.87 2.13
CA PRO A 6 -14.86 -12.00 3.13
C PRO A 6 -14.69 -13.20 4.09
N LEU A 7 -13.95 -14.25 3.68
CA LEU A 7 -13.65 -15.41 4.50
C LEU A 7 -12.60 -15.11 5.59
N LEU A 8 -11.84 -14.04 5.43
CA LEU A 8 -10.92 -13.57 6.46
C LEU A 8 -11.72 -12.82 7.53
N GLN A 9 -12.01 -13.51 8.64
CA GLN A 9 -12.63 -12.91 9.83
C GLN A 9 -11.62 -12.00 10.53
N ILE A 10 -11.55 -10.75 10.08
CA ILE A 10 -10.60 -9.74 10.55
C ILE A 10 -11.35 -8.69 11.37
N ASP A 11 -10.87 -8.40 12.58
CA ASP A 11 -11.41 -7.33 13.42
C ASP A 11 -11.08 -5.93 12.87
N SER A 12 -11.70 -4.87 13.43
CA SER A 12 -11.51 -3.50 12.93
C SER A 12 -10.07 -3.00 13.04
N CYS A 13 -9.34 -3.40 14.09
CA CYS A 13 -7.93 -3.02 14.29
C CYS A 13 -7.04 -3.65 13.21
N SER A 14 -7.26 -4.93 12.94
CA SER A 14 -6.53 -5.71 11.94
C SER A 14 -6.89 -5.28 10.51
N LYS A 15 -8.11 -4.78 10.26
CA LYS A 15 -8.47 -4.15 8.96
C LYS A 15 -7.63 -2.90 8.68
N LEU A 16 -7.36 -2.07 9.69
CA LEU A 16 -6.49 -0.91 9.53
C LEU A 16 -5.05 -1.32 9.21
N GLU A 17 -4.57 -2.42 9.80
CA GLU A 17 -3.27 -3.02 9.47
C GLU A 17 -3.21 -3.49 8.03
N VAL A 18 -4.23 -4.22 7.56
CA VAL A 18 -4.33 -4.68 6.17
C VAL A 18 -4.35 -3.50 5.20
N LEU A 19 -5.16 -2.47 5.47
CA LEU A 19 -5.21 -1.27 4.62
C LEU A 19 -3.86 -0.54 4.56
N ARG A 20 -3.15 -0.43 5.69
CA ARG A 20 -1.79 0.11 5.71
C ARG A 20 -0.83 -0.72 4.88
N CYS A 21 -0.88 -2.04 5.00
CA CYS A 21 -0.02 -2.93 4.21
C CYS A 21 -0.29 -2.80 2.71
N ILE A 22 -1.56 -2.70 2.30
CA ILE A 22 -1.93 -2.43 0.91
C ILE A 22 -1.35 -1.10 0.44
N HIS A 23 -1.51 -0.04 1.24
CA HIS A 23 -1.04 1.30 0.90
C HIS A 23 0.49 1.36 0.74
N ILE A 24 1.23 0.74 1.67
CA ILE A 24 2.69 0.60 1.59
C ILE A 24 3.06 -0.21 0.35
N GLY A 25 2.38 -1.33 0.10
CA GLY A 25 2.63 -2.18 -1.06
C GLY A 25 2.47 -1.43 -2.38
N LEU A 26 1.46 -0.56 -2.48
CA LEU A 26 1.26 0.32 -3.63
C LEU A 26 2.39 1.35 -3.78
N LEU A 27 2.85 1.97 -2.69
CA LEU A 27 3.99 2.90 -2.72
C LEU A 27 5.32 2.22 -3.12
N CYS A 28 5.51 0.94 -2.78
CA CYS A 28 6.71 0.19 -3.16
C CYS A 28 6.83 -0.06 -4.67
N VAL A 29 5.73 0.00 -5.43
CA VAL A 29 5.68 -0.30 -6.87
C VAL A 29 5.44 0.93 -7.74
N GLN A 30 5.71 2.12 -7.20
CA GLN A 30 5.61 3.39 -7.92
C GLN A 30 6.53 3.41 -9.15
N GLU A 31 6.04 4.07 -10.21
CA GLU A 31 6.76 4.20 -11.47
C GLU A 31 8.10 4.92 -11.28
N ASP A 32 8.06 6.10 -10.63
CA ASP A 32 9.28 6.79 -10.22
C ASP A 32 9.91 6.09 -9.01
N ALA A 33 11.21 5.83 -9.08
CA ALA A 33 11.98 5.27 -7.98
C ALA A 33 12.08 6.23 -6.78
N ALA A 34 12.01 7.55 -7.02
CA ALA A 34 12.05 8.56 -5.98
C ALA A 34 10.80 8.56 -5.07
N ASP A 35 9.66 8.07 -5.59
CA ASP A 35 8.40 7.97 -4.85
C ASP A 35 8.31 6.69 -3.99
N ARG A 36 9.27 5.76 -4.14
CA ARG A 36 9.28 4.51 -3.39
C ARG A 36 9.81 4.74 -1.98
N PRO A 37 9.15 4.20 -0.93
CA PRO A 37 9.60 4.35 0.44
C PRO A 37 10.90 3.58 0.65
N THR A 38 11.78 4.11 1.51
CA THR A 38 12.93 3.34 2.00
C THR A 38 12.46 2.27 2.97
N MET A 39 13.23 1.18 3.11
CA MET A 39 12.90 0.11 4.08
C MET A 39 12.81 0.60 5.53
N SER A 40 13.57 1.63 5.90
CA SER A 40 13.46 2.28 7.21
C SER A 40 12.12 3.00 7.38
N HIS A 41 11.63 3.68 6.34
CA HIS A 41 10.32 4.33 6.35
C HIS A 41 9.18 3.29 6.47
N VAL A 42 9.30 2.17 5.76
CA VAL A 42 8.34 1.06 5.84
C VAL A 42 8.26 0.52 7.26
N LEU A 43 9.40 0.20 7.87
CA LEU A 43 9.45 -0.32 9.24
C LEU A 43 8.86 0.69 10.25
N SER A 44 9.30 1.95 10.17
CA SER A 44 8.79 3.01 11.03
C SER A 44 7.28 3.16 10.94
N THR A 45 6.69 3.06 9.74
CA THR A 45 5.24 3.19 9.54
C THR A 45 4.49 2.01 10.14
N LEU A 46 5.01 0.79 9.98
CA LEU A 46 4.41 -0.43 10.53
C LEU A 46 4.43 -0.43 12.06
N GLU A 47 5.53 0.01 12.67
CA GLU A 47 5.71 0.08 14.13
C GLU A 47 4.86 1.18 14.77
N THR A 48 4.88 2.39 14.19
CA THR A 48 4.17 3.55 14.75
C THR A 48 2.68 3.58 14.42
N LYS A 49 2.22 2.70 13.51
CA LYS A 49 0.86 2.67 12.96
C LYS A 49 0.42 4.04 12.41
N SER A 50 1.37 4.84 11.93
CA SER A 50 1.11 6.17 11.38
C SER A 50 0.16 6.12 10.19
N ILE A 51 -0.74 7.10 10.10
CA ILE A 51 -1.80 7.20 9.08
C ILE A 51 -1.36 8.11 7.92
N GLU A 52 -0.29 8.89 8.08
CA GLU A 52 0.16 9.87 7.08
C GLU A 52 1.10 9.25 6.03
N LEU A 53 0.61 8.24 5.31
CA LEU A 53 1.29 7.77 4.12
C LEU A 53 0.89 8.63 2.91
N PRO A 54 1.83 8.99 2.03
CA PRO A 54 1.51 9.69 0.79
C PRO A 54 0.57 8.83 -0.07
N ILE A 55 -0.35 9.47 -0.79
CA ILE A 55 -1.31 8.75 -1.64
C ILE A 55 -0.55 8.11 -2.81
N PRO A 56 -0.67 6.79 -3.05
CA PRO A 56 0.00 6.13 -4.16
C PRO A 56 -0.52 6.70 -5.48
N THR A 57 0.39 6.86 -6.44
CA THR A 57 0.01 7.23 -7.81
C THR A 57 -0.34 5.96 -8.59
N GLN A 58 -0.67 6.09 -9.87
CA GLN A 58 -1.00 4.94 -10.68
C GLN A 58 0.27 4.09 -10.90
N PRO A 59 0.26 2.78 -10.59
CA PRO A 59 1.44 1.94 -10.77
C PRO A 59 1.89 1.90 -12.23
N ALA A 60 3.18 1.73 -12.48
CA ALA A 60 3.75 1.64 -13.83
C ALA A 60 3.09 0.53 -14.67
N PHE A 61 2.69 -0.55 -14.01
CA PHE A 61 2.08 -1.73 -14.62
C PHE A 61 0.62 -1.89 -14.18
N SER A 62 -0.23 -0.95 -14.58
CA SER A 62 -1.68 -1.19 -14.57
C SER A 62 -2.04 -2.02 -15.80
N VAL A 63 -2.84 -3.08 -15.61
CA VAL A 63 -3.43 -3.88 -16.70
C VAL A 63 -4.34 -2.93 -17.51
N GLY A 64 -3.77 -2.27 -18.51
CA GLY A 64 -4.41 -1.16 -19.22
C GLY A 64 -3.44 -0.27 -20.00
N LYS A 65 -2.16 -0.18 -19.57
CA LYS A 65 -1.09 0.37 -20.41
C LYS A 65 -0.66 -0.68 -21.45
N ILE A 66 -1.47 -0.88 -22.49
CA ILE A 66 -1.00 -1.51 -23.74
C ILE A 66 0.05 -0.54 -24.31
N PRO A 67 1.30 -0.96 -24.54
CA PRO A 67 2.25 -0.13 -25.24
C PRO A 67 1.74 0.07 -26.67
N ILE A 68 1.39 1.31 -27.02
CA ILE A 68 1.27 1.73 -28.42
C ILE A 68 2.65 1.83 -29.07
#